data_AF-A0A0P8W8S2-F1
#
_entry.id   AF-A0A0P8W8S2-F1
#
_cell.length_a   1.000
_cell.length_b   1.000
_cell.length_c   1.000
_cell.angle_alpha   90.00
_cell.angle_beta   90.00
_cell.angle_gamma   90.00
#
_symmetry.space_group_name_H-M   'P 1'
#
loop_
_entity.id
_entity.type
_entity.pdbx_description
1 polymer ?
#
loop_
_entity_poly.entity_id
_entity_poly.type
_entity_poly.pdbx_seq_one_letter_code
_entity_poly.pdbx_strand_id
1 'polypeptide(L)'
;MYTIGISAIVVFQLAAWAFAKDAMTFAVMIGISYIGVAFCTSSSPAMYADASDYGEWKTGKSARGFIMGMANMPPKLGLITTGTFTGFALSAIGYVAGAPSTPELVSGLRNIIHMLPAIAAIIGLIVMTLFNKLTVPEVIKIQQEISARNEAAATK
;
A
#
# COMPACT_ATOMS: atom_id res chain seq x y z
N MET A 1 5.37 -4.66 10.25
CA MET A 1 3.99 -5.12 9.95
C MET A 1 3.57 -4.72 8.54
N TYR A 2 3.66 -3.45 8.16
CA TYR A 2 3.29 -3.00 6.81
C TYR A 2 4.14 -3.60 5.67
N THR A 3 5.46 -3.81 5.86
CA THR A 3 6.32 -4.54 4.91
C THR A 3 5.87 -5.98 4.66
N ILE A 4 5.40 -6.66 5.71
CA ILE A 4 4.87 -8.03 5.65
C ILE A 4 3.55 -8.06 4.87
N GLY A 5 2.73 -7.01 5.00
CA GLY A 5 1.51 -6.84 4.22
C GLY A 5 1.80 -6.69 2.73
N ILE A 6 2.78 -5.87 2.35
CA ILE A 6 3.14 -5.66 0.92
C ILE A 6 3.71 -6.94 0.31
N SER A 7 4.61 -7.64 1.01
CA SER A 7 5.14 -8.91 0.51
C SER A 7 4.06 -9.98 0.37
N ALA A 8 3.09 -10.04 1.29
CA ALA A 8 1.93 -10.90 1.16
C ALA A 8 1.10 -10.58 -0.10
N ILE A 9 0.84 -9.30 -0.39
CA ILE A 9 0.13 -8.88 -1.61
C ILE A 9 0.86 -9.34 -2.87
N VAL A 10 2.18 -9.17 -2.93
CA VAL A 10 2.99 -9.61 -4.09
C VAL A 10 2.90 -11.13 -4.28
N VAL A 11 3.06 -11.90 -3.20
CA VAL A 11 2.99 -13.37 -3.26
C VAL A 11 1.59 -13.83 -3.69
N PHE A 12 0.54 -13.24 -3.13
CA PHE A 12 -0.83 -13.62 -3.46
C PHE A 12 -1.20 -13.25 -4.90
N GLN A 13 -0.74 -12.10 -5.43
CA GLN A 13 -1.03 -11.73 -6.81
C GLN A 13 -0.23 -12.53 -7.85
N LEU A 14 1.01 -12.91 -7.55
CA LEU A 14 1.77 -13.81 -8.41
C LEU A 14 1.23 -15.24 -8.38
N ALA A 15 0.76 -15.70 -7.21
CA ALA A 15 0.06 -16.97 -7.10
C ALA A 15 -1.28 -16.94 -7.86
N ALA A 16 -2.05 -15.86 -7.72
CA ALA A 16 -3.30 -15.66 -8.45
C ALA A 16 -3.09 -15.67 -9.96
N TRP A 17 -2.01 -15.04 -10.45
CA TRP A 17 -1.64 -15.10 -11.87
C TRP A 17 -1.35 -16.53 -12.37
N ALA A 18 -0.68 -17.35 -11.55
CA ALA A 18 -0.30 -18.72 -11.92
C ALA A 18 -1.48 -19.72 -11.85
N PHE A 19 -2.41 -19.55 -10.90
CA PHE A 19 -3.47 -20.53 -10.61
C PHE A 19 -4.87 -20.14 -11.10
N ALA A 20 -5.16 -18.86 -11.38
CA ALA A 20 -6.48 -18.44 -11.82
C ALA A 20 -6.73 -18.80 -13.30
N LYS A 21 -7.13 -20.04 -13.57
CA LYS A 21 -7.58 -20.49 -14.90
C LYS A 21 -9.11 -20.53 -15.04
N ASP A 22 -9.82 -20.54 -13.91
CA ASP A 22 -11.29 -20.64 -13.81
C ASP A 22 -11.87 -19.44 -13.03
N ALA A 23 -13.12 -19.06 -13.31
CA ALA A 23 -13.80 -17.91 -12.70
C ALA A 23 -13.95 -18.05 -11.18
N MET A 24 -14.20 -19.27 -10.67
CA MET A 24 -14.29 -19.53 -9.25
C MET A 24 -12.92 -19.33 -8.55
N THR A 25 -11.85 -19.83 -9.17
CA THR A 25 -10.49 -19.67 -8.65
C THR A 25 -10.06 -18.20 -8.67
N PHE A 26 -10.40 -17.46 -9.73
CA PHE A 26 -10.15 -16.03 -9.81
C PHE A 26 -10.81 -15.25 -8.66
N ALA A 27 -12.10 -15.50 -8.39
CA ALA A 27 -12.83 -14.82 -7.32
C ALA A 27 -12.23 -15.09 -5.93
N VAL A 28 -11.89 -16.35 -5.64
CA VAL A 28 -11.29 -16.76 -4.36
C VAL A 28 -9.90 -16.13 -4.18
N MET A 29 -9.07 -16.13 -5.22
CA MET A 29 -7.70 -15.60 -5.12
C MET A 29 -7.65 -14.07 -5.01
N ILE A 30 -8.58 -13.37 -5.66
CA ILE A 30 -8.78 -11.94 -5.41
C ILE A 30 -9.20 -11.72 -3.96
N GLY A 31 -10.17 -12.47 -3.46
CA GLY A 31 -10.62 -12.36 -2.06
C GLY A 31 -9.49 -12.54 -1.05
N ILE A 32 -8.60 -13.51 -1.28
CA ILE A 32 -7.41 -13.71 -0.44
C ILE A 32 -6.43 -12.54 -0.55
N SER A 33 -6.22 -12.00 -1.76
CA SER A 33 -5.35 -10.84 -1.96
C SER A 33 -5.84 -9.59 -1.22
N TYR A 34 -7.16 -9.42 -1.08
CA TYR A 34 -7.76 -8.34 -0.28
C TYR A 34 -7.41 -8.42 1.21
N ILE A 35 -7.14 -9.62 1.75
CA ILE A 35 -6.65 -9.76 3.13
C ILE A 35 -5.28 -9.08 3.26
N GLY A 36 -4.38 -9.27 2.30
CA GLY A 36 -3.07 -8.59 2.28
C GLY A 36 -3.20 -7.06 2.24
N VAL A 37 -4.15 -6.55 1.46
CA VAL A 37 -4.49 -5.13 1.41
C VAL A 37 -5.00 -4.63 2.77
N ALA A 38 -5.88 -5.39 3.43
CA ALA A 38 -6.42 -5.03 4.74
C ALA A 38 -5.33 -4.86 5.82
N PHE A 39 -4.29 -5.71 5.80
CA PHE A 39 -3.13 -5.57 6.69
C PHE A 39 -2.28 -4.32 6.39
N CYS A 40 -2.15 -3.93 5.11
CA CYS A 40 -1.45 -2.70 4.75
C CYS A 40 -2.24 -1.46 5.18
N THR A 41 -3.55 -1.45 4.93
CA THR A 41 -4.39 -0.29 5.26
C THR A 41 -4.55 -0.09 6.76
N SER A 42 -4.54 -1.16 7.56
CA SER A 42 -4.63 -1.06 9.02
C SER A 42 -3.35 -0.56 9.69
N SER A 43 -2.18 -0.86 9.11
CA SER A 43 -0.89 -0.45 9.65
C SER A 43 -0.40 0.91 9.11
N SER A 44 -0.99 1.43 8.03
CA SER A 44 -0.60 2.73 7.45
C SER A 44 -0.74 3.91 8.43
N PRO A 45 -1.87 4.09 9.16
CA PRO A 45 -2.04 5.25 10.04
C PRO A 45 -1.07 5.25 11.22
N ALA A 46 -0.74 4.07 11.75
CA ALA A 46 0.26 3.92 12.82
C ALA A 46 1.64 4.37 12.33
N MET A 47 2.03 3.99 11.12
CA MET A 47 3.30 4.44 10.53
C MET A 47 3.37 5.95 10.31
N TYR A 48 2.28 6.58 9.88
CA TYR A 48 2.23 8.03 9.73
C TYR A 48 2.30 8.75 11.08
N ALA A 49 1.70 8.17 12.13
CA ALA A 49 1.83 8.68 13.49
C ALA A 49 3.27 8.58 14.01
N ASP A 50 3.93 7.43 13.84
CA ASP A 50 5.33 7.24 14.25
C ASP A 50 6.28 8.19 13.51
N ALA A 51 6.06 8.41 12.21
CA ALA A 51 6.84 9.37 11.42
C ALA A 51 6.62 10.82 11.87
N SER A 52 5.39 11.16 12.27
CA SER A 52 5.07 12.45 12.86
C SER A 52 5.78 12.66 14.19
N ASP A 53 5.74 11.66 15.07
CA ASP A 53 6.40 11.72 16.39
C ASP A 53 7.93 11.84 16.24
N TYR A 54 8.53 11.17 15.24
CA TYR A 54 9.94 11.36 14.88
C TYR A 54 10.24 12.81 14.43
N GLY A 55 9.36 13.39 13.61
CA GLY A 55 9.48 14.78 13.16
C GLY A 55 9.42 15.76 14.32
N GLU A 56 8.50 15.54 15.27
CA GLU A 56 8.36 16.34 16.48
C GLU A 56 9.59 16.20 17.40
N TRP A 57 10.12 14.98 17.58
CA TRP A 57 11.33 14.75 18.36
C TRP A 57 12.55 15.51 17.85
N LYS A 58 12.72 15.55 16.51
CA LYS A 58 13.87 16.21 15.88
C LYS A 58 13.72 17.74 15.77
N THR A 59 12.49 18.24 15.62
CA THR A 59 12.23 19.68 15.39
C THR A 59 11.72 20.43 16.62
N GLY A 60 11.26 19.71 17.65
CA GLY A 60 10.66 20.28 18.86
C GLY A 60 9.32 20.97 18.64
N LYS A 61 8.71 20.85 17.45
CA LYS A 61 7.42 21.46 17.09
C LYS A 61 6.45 20.37 16.63
N SER A 62 5.24 20.38 17.19
CA SER A 62 4.21 19.43 16.78
C SER A 62 3.63 19.82 15.42
N ALA A 63 4.01 19.08 14.38
CA ALA A 63 3.45 19.17 13.02
C ALA A 63 2.42 18.05 12.74
N ARG A 64 1.95 17.38 13.79
CA ARG A 64 1.14 16.15 13.70
C ARG A 64 -0.13 16.32 12.88
N GLY A 65 -0.85 17.43 13.07
CA GLY A 65 -2.06 17.73 12.29
C GLY A 65 -1.79 17.90 10.79
N PHE A 66 -0.67 18.53 10.43
CA PHE A 66 -0.28 18.73 9.04
C PHE A 66 0.14 17.42 8.37
N ILE A 67 0.96 16.62 9.04
CA ILE A 67 1.45 15.32 8.53
C ILE A 67 0.29 14.33 8.37
N MET A 68 -0.60 14.22 9.37
CA MET A 68 -1.78 13.35 9.27
C MET A 68 -2.77 13.82 8.20
N GLY A 69 -2.89 15.14 7.97
CA GLY A 69 -3.68 15.69 6.87
C GLY A 69 -3.11 15.32 5.49
N MET A 70 -1.80 15.46 5.32
CA MET A 70 -1.11 15.10 4.06
C MET A 70 -1.09 13.60 3.78
N ALA A 71 -1.16 12.74 4.81
CA ALA A 71 -1.15 11.29 4.66
C ALA A 71 -2.29 10.75 3.77
N ASN A 72 -3.38 11.50 3.60
CA ASN A 72 -4.52 11.12 2.76
C ASN A 72 -4.41 11.57 1.30
N MET A 73 -3.43 12.40 0.92
CA MET A 73 -3.25 12.82 -0.47
C MET A 73 -2.67 11.71 -1.38
N PRO A 74 -1.64 10.95 -0.98
CA PRO A 74 -1.05 9.92 -1.84
C PRO A 74 -2.05 8.86 -2.31
N PRO A 75 -2.96 8.31 -1.47
CA PRO A 75 -3.96 7.36 -1.94
C PRO A 75 -4.89 7.94 -3.02
N LYS A 76 -5.26 9.22 -2.92
CA LYS A 76 -6.11 9.89 -3.92
C LYS A 76 -5.41 10.04 -5.26
N LEU A 77 -4.13 10.42 -5.24
CA LEU A 77 -3.32 10.48 -6.47
C LEU A 77 -3.14 9.09 -7.07
N GLY A 78 -2.96 8.07 -6.23
CA GLY A 78 -2.92 6.67 -6.65
C GLY A 78 -4.19 6.23 -7.37
N LEU A 79 -5.37 6.59 -6.87
CA LEU A 79 -6.65 6.28 -7.52
C LEU A 79 -6.80 6.94 -8.90
N ILE A 80 -6.44 8.22 -9.04
CA ILE A 80 -6.49 8.93 -10.32
C ILE A 80 -5.55 8.28 -11.34
N THR A 81 -4.34 7.96 -10.88
CA THR A 81 -3.32 7.30 -11.70
C THR A 81 -3.81 5.92 -12.13
N THR A 82 -4.35 5.13 -11.20
CA THR A 82 -4.87 3.78 -11.46
C THR A 82 -6.00 3.78 -12.49
N GLY A 83 -6.95 4.72 -12.40
CA GLY A 83 -8.02 4.85 -13.38
C GLY A 83 -7.49 5.13 -14.78
N THR A 84 -6.51 6.02 -14.90
CA THR A 84 -5.86 6.37 -16.17
C THR A 84 -5.11 5.18 -16.78
N PHE A 85 -4.28 4.51 -15.97
CA PHE A 85 -3.53 3.33 -16.42
C PHE A 85 -4.43 2.16 -16.80
N THR A 86 -5.50 1.92 -16.05
CA THR A 86 -6.47 0.86 -16.35
C THR A 86 -7.19 1.13 -17.66
N GLY A 87 -7.59 2.38 -17.91
CA GLY A 87 -8.21 2.78 -19.18
C GLY A 87 -7.29 2.56 -20.38
N PHE A 88 -6.01 2.94 -20.25
CA PHE A 88 -5.00 2.67 -21.29
C PHE A 88 -4.78 1.17 -21.51
N ALA A 89 -4.69 0.39 -20.42
CA ALA A 89 -4.49 -1.05 -20.49
C ALA A 89 -5.67 -1.76 -21.18
N LEU A 90 -6.92 -1.35 -20.91
CA LEU A 90 -8.11 -1.85 -21.60
C LEU A 90 -8.11 -1.50 -23.09
N SER A 91 -7.72 -0.28 -23.43
CA SER A 91 -7.59 0.14 -24.83
C SER A 91 -6.51 -0.66 -25.57
N ALA A 92 -5.39 -0.96 -24.91
CA ALA A 92 -4.28 -1.72 -25.49
C ALA A 92 -4.63 -3.18 -25.81
N ILE A 93 -5.56 -3.81 -25.08
CA ILE A 93 -6.07 -5.15 -25.37
C ILE A 93 -7.25 -5.17 -26.35
N GLY A 94 -7.64 -4.01 -26.89
CA GLY A 94 -8.77 -3.90 -27.82
C GLY A 94 -10.12 -4.18 -27.17
N TYR A 95 -10.27 -3.89 -25.88
CA TYR A 95 -11.56 -4.06 -25.19
C TYR A 95 -12.63 -3.14 -25.80
N VAL A 96 -13.71 -3.73 -26.31
CA VAL A 96 -14.89 -3.02 -26.81
C VAL A 96 -16.09 -3.42 -25.96
N ALA A 97 -16.75 -2.42 -25.36
CA ALA A 97 -17.95 -2.65 -24.56
C ALA A 97 -19.05 -3.31 -25.41
N GLY A 98 -19.52 -4.49 -24.97
CA GLY A 98 -20.58 -5.25 -25.66
C GLY A 98 -20.11 -6.22 -26.75
N ALA A 99 -18.80 -6.31 -27.03
CA ALA A 99 -18.26 -7.34 -27.91
C ALA A 99 -18.25 -8.72 -27.24
N PRO A 100 -18.39 -9.83 -27.99
CA PRO A 100 -18.31 -11.18 -27.43
C PRO A 100 -16.93 -11.45 -26.81
N SER A 101 -16.93 -12.02 -25.61
CA SER A 101 -15.73 -12.34 -24.84
C SER A 101 -14.94 -13.45 -25.52
N THR A 102 -13.92 -13.10 -26.31
CA THR A 102 -13.02 -14.10 -26.90
C THR A 102 -12.08 -14.67 -25.83
N PRO A 103 -11.62 -15.92 -25.97
CA PRO A 103 -10.63 -16.51 -25.07
C PRO A 103 -9.35 -15.66 -24.94
N GLU A 104 -8.90 -15.01 -26.02
CA GLU A 104 -7.76 -14.09 -25.99
C GLU A 104 -8.02 -12.85 -25.12
N LEU A 105 -9.22 -12.25 -25.20
CA LEU A 105 -9.59 -11.08 -24.41
C LEU A 105 -9.65 -11.41 -22.92
N VAL A 106 -10.19 -12.58 -22.55
CA VAL A 106 -10.24 -13.04 -21.16
C VAL A 106 -8.83 -13.26 -20.60
N SER A 107 -7.93 -13.84 -21.39
CA SER A 107 -6.52 -14.02 -21.00
C SER A 107 -5.79 -12.68 -20.83
N GLY A 108 -6.03 -11.73 -21.74
CA GLY A 108 -5.47 -10.37 -21.66
C GLY A 108 -5.94 -9.60 -20.42
N LEU A 109 -7.24 -9.65 -20.12
CA LEU A 109 -7.81 -9.05 -18.90
C LEU A 109 -7.22 -9.68 -17.65
N ARG A 110 -7.07 -11.01 -17.61
CA ARG A 110 -6.45 -11.68 -16.48
C ARG A 110 -5.03 -11.17 -16.24
N ASN A 111 -4.22 -11.03 -17.28
CA ASN A 111 -2.85 -10.56 -17.13
C ASN A 111 -2.80 -9.13 -16.59
N ILE A 112 -3.65 -8.22 -17.09
CA ILE A 112 -3.67 -6.82 -16.62
C ILE A 112 -4.07 -6.73 -15.15
N ILE A 113 -5.12 -7.44 -14.74
CA ILE A 113 -5.65 -7.39 -13.36
C ILE A 113 -4.64 -7.92 -12.33
N HIS A 114 -3.74 -8.82 -12.73
CA HIS A 114 -2.72 -9.35 -11.83
C HIS A 114 -1.38 -8.60 -11.92
N MET A 115 -0.88 -8.34 -13.14
CA MET A 115 0.42 -7.69 -13.33
C MET A 115 0.43 -6.25 -12.85
N LEU A 116 -0.63 -5.48 -13.13
CA LEU A 116 -0.66 -4.06 -12.78
C LEU A 116 -0.51 -3.83 -11.26
N PRO A 117 -1.32 -4.48 -10.39
CA PRO A 117 -1.12 -4.36 -8.94
C PRO A 117 0.14 -5.08 -8.45
N ALA A 118 0.58 -6.18 -9.08
CA ALA A 118 1.82 -6.86 -8.67
C ALA A 118 3.05 -5.95 -8.87
N ILE A 119 3.16 -5.27 -10.02
CA ILE A 119 4.25 -4.33 -10.30
C ILE A 119 4.20 -3.15 -9.32
N ALA A 120 3.02 -2.58 -9.07
CA ALA A 120 2.86 -1.50 -8.11
C ALA A 120 3.27 -1.92 -6.69
N ALA A 121 2.91 -3.13 -6.26
CA ALA A 121 3.28 -3.67 -4.96
C ALA A 121 4.79 -3.96 -4.85
N ILE A 122 5.44 -4.45 -5.91
CA ILE A 122 6.90 -4.65 -5.96
C ILE A 122 7.64 -3.31 -5.83
N ILE A 123 7.21 -2.28 -6.55
CA ILE A 123 7.79 -0.93 -6.43
C ILE A 123 7.63 -0.41 -5.01
N GLY A 124 6.44 -0.56 -4.42
CA GLY A 124 6.17 -0.19 -3.04
C GLY A 124 7.08 -0.92 -2.05
N LEU A 125 7.30 -2.22 -2.25
CA LEU A 125 8.20 -3.03 -1.43
C LEU A 125 9.64 -2.51 -1.49
N ILE A 126 10.16 -2.24 -2.69
CA ILE A 126 11.53 -1.76 -2.91
C ILE A 126 11.74 -0.38 -2.27
N VAL A 127 10.82 0.55 -2.52
CA VAL A 127 10.90 1.90 -1.92
C VAL A 127 10.89 1.77 -0.41
N MET A 128 10.04 0.91 0.13
CA MET A 128 9.92 0.80 1.57
C MET A 128 11.12 0.08 2.20
N THR A 129 11.69 -0.96 1.59
CA THR A 129 12.88 -1.63 2.12
C THR A 129 14.13 -0.74 2.06
N LEU A 130 14.24 0.14 1.06
CA LEU A 130 15.38 1.04 0.93
C LEU A 130 15.25 2.32 1.77
N PHE A 131 14.04 2.87 1.93
CA PHE A 131 13.83 4.17 2.58
C PHE A 131 13.27 4.08 4.01
N ASN A 132 12.71 2.95 4.45
CA ASN A 132 12.19 2.83 5.82
C ASN A 132 13.34 2.64 6.82
N LYS A 133 13.86 3.76 7.31
CA LYS A 133 14.89 3.80 8.36
C LYS A 133 14.32 3.77 9.77
N LEU A 134 13.00 3.86 9.96
CA LEU A 134 12.40 3.78 11.29
C LEU A 134 12.18 2.33 11.68
N THR A 135 13.04 1.85 12.55
CA THR A 135 12.92 0.53 13.17
C THR A 135 12.04 0.63 14.42
N VAL A 136 11.25 -0.41 14.73
CA VAL A 136 10.44 -0.50 15.96
C VAL A 136 11.19 -0.07 17.24
N PRO A 137 12.44 -0.50 17.49
CA PRO A 137 13.18 -0.06 18.68
C PRO A 137 13.51 1.45 18.69
N GLU A 138 13.67 2.09 17.54
CA GLU A 138 13.90 3.55 17.47
C GLU A 138 12.63 4.33 17.77
N VAL A 139 11.47 3.85 17.32
CA VAL A 139 10.16 4.45 17.64
C VAL A 139 9.91 4.42 19.15
N ILE A 140 10.18 3.29 19.81
CA ILE A 140 10.03 3.15 21.26
C ILE A 140 10.96 4.12 22.00
N LYS A 141 12.23 4.23 21.57
CA LYS A 141 13.19 5.16 22.18
C LYS A 141 12.74 6.61 22.06
N ILE A 142 12.21 7.00 20.89
CA ILE A 142 11.71 8.36 20.66
C ILE A 142 10.51 8.67 21.54
N GLN A 143 9.55 7.74 21.66
CA GLN A 143 8.40 7.91 22.55
C GLN A 143 8.84 8.07 24.01
N GLN A 144 9.81 7.29 24.47
CA GLN A 144 10.37 7.41 25.82
C GLN A 144 11.04 8.77 26.04
N GLU A 145 11.83 9.26 25.06
CA GLU A 145 12.48 10.56 25.16
C GLU A 145 11.49 11.73 25.12
N ILE A 146 10.42 11.65 24.34
CA ILE A 146 9.35 12.66 24.31
C ILE A 146 8.62 12.69 25.67
N SER A 147 8.22 11.54 26.20
CA SER A 147 7.53 11.44 27.50
C SER A 147 8.39 12.01 28.64
N ALA A 148 9.67 11.68 28.68
CA ALA A 148 10.60 12.21 29.69
C ALA A 148 10.74 13.75 29.62
N ARG A 149 10.75 14.33 28.41
CA ARG A 149 10.78 15.80 28.24
C ARG A 149 9.50 16.46 28.71
N ASN A 150 8.34 15.84 28.46
CA ASN A 150 7.05 16.37 28.89
C ASN A 150 6.89 16.32 30.41
N GLU A 151 7.34 15.25 31.08
CA GLU A 151 7.34 15.13 32.54
C GLU A 151 8.29 16.16 33.20
N ALA A 152 9.49 16.35 32.64
CA ALA A 152 10.43 17.35 33.13
C ALA A 152 9.91 18.80 32.96
N ALA A 153 9.13 19.08 31.91
CA ALA A 153 8.49 20.37 31.70
C ALA A 153 7.29 20.60 32.63
N ALA A 154 6.55 19.54 32.99
CA ALA A 154 5.40 19.63 33.91
C ALA A 154 5.78 19.79 35.39
N THR A 155 7.03 19.49 35.75
CA THR A 155 7.55 19.62 37.12
C THR A 155 8.16 21.00 37.40
N LYS A 156 8.12 21.92 36.42
CA LYS A 156 8.67 23.28 36.49
C LYS A 156 7.55 24.31 36.60
#